data_AF-A0A9R1V411-F1
#
_entry.id   AF-A0A9R1V411-F1
#
_cell.length_a   1.000
_cell.length_b   1.000
_cell.length_c   1.000
_cell.angle_alpha   90.00
_cell.angle_beta   90.00
_cell.angle_gamma   90.00
#
_symmetry.space_group_name_H-M   'P 1'
#
loop_
_entity.id
_entity.type
_entity.pdbx_description
1 polymer ?
#
loop_
_entity_poly.entity_id
_entity_poly.type
_entity_poly.pdbx_seq_one_letter_code
_entity_poly.pdbx_strand_id
1 'polypeptide(L)'
;MESEILIEEDPPIHTEEQEPIRTKGQEQVRTKCEVNPSINNFVPFRPPSPKTTTSVPITISPLPLVSSQTPTMIPVSIPILTDSTLPPKTSTTPECSVKVYDTGANTSGFSTHVTPPISPIHTDDPEMLFGDDDDEDLEAFSFSPFQIRVANDDDVSTSKVEFKSIHEKLDHLLLASSTSTSKAYSKAAIEAILERVTTEHTVNSSSFSQKVSDSVAVCKDTTEKVDKLIFDTRVFMDKYHVTYNNKTSITNKAIQNIGAMFKEEKVSFVELHTEFKFDHEAFQNAVDVKLSKLKADLAIESKIMDAFALKEEKCKVLETKVHYTQTKVDDLLVENAVMRNCISDINGLLSDIIETRDPMISITI
;
A
#
# COMPACT_ATOMS: atom_id res chain seq x y z
N MET A 1 33.20 38.18 4.25
CA MET A 1 32.76 37.11 5.17
C MET A 1 32.77 35.85 4.35
N GLU A 2 33.92 35.21 4.31
CA GLU A 2 34.17 33.98 3.56
C GLU A 2 33.86 32.82 4.51
N SER A 3 32.87 32.01 4.17
CA SER A 3 32.51 30.82 4.93
C SER A 3 33.26 29.63 4.31
N GLU A 4 34.29 29.16 5.01
CA GLU A 4 34.96 27.89 4.72
C GLU A 4 33.96 26.74 4.89
N ILE A 5 33.74 25.99 3.80
CA ILE A 5 32.95 24.76 3.78
C ILE A 5 33.93 23.64 4.17
N LEU A 6 33.79 23.14 5.39
CA LEU A 6 34.49 21.96 5.89
C LEU A 6 33.89 20.73 5.19
N ILE A 7 34.67 20.08 4.33
CA ILE A 7 34.30 18.81 3.68
C ILE A 7 34.70 17.71 4.67
N GLU A 8 33.69 17.06 5.24
CA GLU A 8 33.84 15.87 6.08
C GLU A 8 34.10 14.66 5.17
N GLU A 9 35.29 14.06 5.28
CA GLU A 9 35.67 12.86 4.53
C GLU A 9 34.98 11.63 5.13
N ASP A 10 34.19 10.93 4.30
CA ASP A 10 33.63 9.62 4.63
C ASP A 10 34.73 8.55 4.81
N PRO A 11 34.61 7.65 5.79
CA PRO A 11 35.59 6.59 6.03
C PRO A 11 35.56 5.52 4.92
N PRO A 12 36.70 4.86 4.65
CA PRO A 12 36.83 3.91 3.55
C PRO A 12 36.01 2.64 3.77
N ILE A 13 35.19 2.30 2.78
CA ILE A 13 34.43 1.06 2.70
C ILE A 13 35.42 -0.10 2.52
N HIS A 14 35.61 -0.87 3.58
CA HIS A 14 36.35 -2.13 3.56
C HIS A 14 35.59 -3.13 2.68
N THR A 15 36.14 -3.43 1.50
CA THR A 15 35.61 -4.47 0.60
C THR A 15 36.29 -5.78 0.97
N GLU A 16 35.61 -6.63 1.75
CA GLU A 16 36.04 -8.01 1.93
C GLU A 16 35.76 -8.81 0.65
N GLU A 17 36.83 -9.27 0.01
CA GLU A 17 36.80 -10.28 -1.04
C GLU A 17 36.25 -11.60 -0.48
N GLN A 18 35.03 -11.95 -0.88
CA GLN A 18 34.46 -13.26 -0.60
C GLN A 18 34.82 -14.22 -1.74
N GLU A 19 35.70 -15.18 -1.44
CA GLU A 19 36.10 -16.26 -2.36
C GLU A 19 34.89 -17.11 -2.81
N PRO A 20 34.84 -17.54 -4.10
CA PRO A 20 33.78 -18.41 -4.57
C PRO A 20 34.08 -19.89 -4.25
N ILE A 21 33.30 -20.45 -3.33
CA ILE A 21 33.29 -21.88 -3.04
C ILE A 21 32.75 -22.63 -4.27
N ARG A 22 33.67 -23.39 -4.88
CA ARG A 22 33.45 -24.27 -6.03
C ARG A 22 32.87 -25.61 -5.56
N THR A 23 31.55 -25.79 -5.62
CA THR A 23 30.92 -27.11 -5.45
C THR A 23 30.89 -27.86 -6.77
N LYS A 24 31.71 -28.92 -6.83
CA LYS A 24 31.67 -29.95 -7.87
C LYS A 24 30.45 -30.85 -7.68
N GLY A 25 29.75 -31.10 -8.78
CA GLY A 25 29.22 -32.41 -9.14
C GLY A 25 27.91 -32.82 -8.49
N GLN A 26 26.84 -32.79 -9.29
CA GLN A 26 25.95 -33.95 -9.33
C GLN A 26 25.29 -34.08 -10.70
N GLU A 27 25.70 -35.17 -11.35
CA GLU A 27 25.12 -35.79 -12.53
C GLU A 27 23.72 -36.31 -12.17
N GLN A 28 22.67 -35.84 -12.86
CA GLN A 28 21.35 -36.46 -12.81
C GLN A 28 20.77 -36.64 -14.21
N VAL A 29 20.93 -37.87 -14.69
CA VAL A 29 19.93 -38.73 -15.33
C VAL A 29 18.71 -38.00 -15.91
N ARG A 30 18.74 -37.89 -17.23
CA ARG A 30 17.66 -37.38 -18.08
C ARG A 30 16.55 -38.43 -18.21
N THR A 31 15.52 -38.35 -17.38
CA THR A 31 14.27 -39.09 -17.61
C THR A 31 13.31 -38.25 -18.45
N LYS A 32 12.90 -38.86 -19.55
CA LYS A 32 12.05 -38.35 -20.62
C LYS A 32 10.61 -38.20 -20.09
N CYS A 33 10.16 -36.98 -19.82
CA CYS A 33 8.74 -36.68 -19.67
C CYS A 33 8.17 -36.13 -20.98
N GLU A 34 7.26 -36.92 -21.53
CA GLU A 34 6.39 -36.65 -22.67
C GLU A 34 5.46 -35.48 -22.34
N VAL A 35 5.64 -34.37 -23.06
CA VAL A 35 4.80 -33.17 -22.94
C VAL A 35 3.66 -33.30 -23.95
N ASN A 36 2.45 -33.55 -23.45
CA ASN A 36 1.21 -33.34 -24.18
C ASN A 36 1.01 -31.82 -24.40
N PRO A 37 0.72 -31.36 -25.62
CA PRO A 37 0.43 -29.95 -25.86
C PRO A 37 -0.98 -29.61 -25.35
N SER A 38 -1.05 -28.83 -24.27
CA SER A 38 -2.30 -28.17 -23.87
C SER A 38 -2.59 -27.06 -24.89
N ILE A 39 -3.69 -27.24 -25.62
CA ILE A 39 -4.20 -26.30 -26.62
C ILE A 39 -4.62 -25.02 -25.89
N ASN A 40 -3.78 -23.99 -26.05
CA ASN A 40 -4.08 -22.61 -25.69
C ASN A 40 -5.24 -22.11 -26.57
N ASN A 41 -6.46 -22.14 -26.02
CA ASN A 41 -7.57 -21.34 -26.52
C ASN A 41 -7.35 -19.87 -26.12
N PHE A 42 -6.43 -19.19 -26.82
CA PHE A 42 -6.37 -17.74 -26.84
C PHE A 42 -7.54 -17.23 -27.68
N VAL A 43 -8.64 -16.90 -27.01
CA VAL A 43 -9.68 -16.04 -27.60
C VAL A 43 -9.10 -14.62 -27.63
N PRO A 44 -8.94 -13.99 -28.79
CA PRO A 44 -8.52 -12.61 -28.87
C PRO A 44 -9.61 -11.74 -28.25
N PHE A 45 -9.31 -11.08 -27.13
CA PHE A 45 -10.16 -10.00 -26.64
C PHE A 45 -10.16 -8.90 -27.70
N ARG A 46 -11.31 -8.68 -28.33
CA ARG A 46 -11.55 -7.50 -29.15
C ARG A 46 -11.35 -6.27 -28.26
N PRO A 47 -10.62 -5.24 -28.72
CA PRO A 47 -10.59 -3.96 -28.02
C PRO A 47 -12.03 -3.44 -27.89
N PRO A 48 -12.38 -2.80 -26.76
CA PRO A 48 -13.71 -2.21 -26.59
C PRO A 48 -13.94 -1.18 -27.69
N SER A 49 -14.97 -1.40 -28.51
CA SER A 49 -15.41 -0.44 -29.51
C SER A 49 -15.65 0.93 -28.86
N PRO A 50 -15.29 2.04 -29.53
CA PRO A 50 -15.54 3.38 -29.02
C PRO A 50 -17.05 3.53 -28.79
N LYS A 51 -17.43 3.88 -27.55
CA LYS A 51 -18.80 4.24 -27.23
C LYS A 51 -19.21 5.39 -28.15
N THR A 52 -20.14 5.12 -29.05
CA THR A 52 -20.78 6.14 -29.87
C THR A 52 -21.42 7.15 -28.93
N THR A 53 -20.80 8.32 -28.82
CA THR A 53 -21.36 9.46 -28.11
C THR A 53 -22.61 9.90 -28.88
N THR A 54 -23.77 9.48 -28.42
CA THR A 54 -25.05 10.03 -28.86
C THR A 54 -25.03 11.53 -28.57
N SER A 55 -24.88 12.35 -29.62
CA SER A 55 -24.98 13.80 -29.50
C SER A 55 -26.42 14.13 -29.12
N VAL A 56 -26.62 14.50 -27.86
CA VAL A 56 -27.87 15.12 -27.42
C VAL A 56 -27.94 16.49 -28.08
N PRO A 57 -29.01 16.84 -28.82
CA PRO A 57 -29.17 18.18 -29.36
C PRO A 57 -29.25 19.17 -28.20
N ILE A 58 -28.25 20.05 -28.12
CA ILE A 58 -28.23 21.14 -27.14
C ILE A 58 -29.27 22.16 -27.60
N THR A 59 -30.47 22.09 -27.00
CA THR A 59 -31.47 23.15 -27.11
C THR A 59 -30.95 24.38 -26.37
N ILE A 60 -30.48 25.36 -27.12
CA ILE A 60 -30.09 26.67 -26.60
C ILE A 60 -31.36 27.38 -26.15
N SER A 61 -31.57 27.46 -24.83
CA SER A 61 -32.59 28.33 -24.26
C SER A 61 -32.22 29.80 -24.49
N PRO A 62 -33.18 30.68 -24.79
CA PRO A 62 -32.90 32.09 -25.05
C PRO A 62 -32.27 32.76 -23.82
N LEU A 63 -31.19 33.52 -24.04
CA LEU A 63 -30.49 34.27 -22.99
C LEU A 63 -31.45 35.25 -22.28
N PRO A 64 -31.44 35.33 -20.95
CA PRO A 64 -32.11 36.40 -20.24
C PRO A 64 -31.38 37.73 -20.48
N LEU A 65 -32.18 38.77 -20.70
CA LEU A 65 -31.76 40.14 -20.91
C LEU A 65 -30.87 40.62 -19.75
N VAL A 66 -29.66 41.06 -20.07
CA VAL A 66 -28.70 41.60 -19.12
C VAL A 66 -29.23 42.93 -18.57
N SER A 67 -29.67 42.92 -17.32
CA SER A 67 -29.94 44.14 -16.55
C SER A 67 -28.64 44.58 -15.87
N SER A 68 -28.24 45.82 -16.15
CA SER A 68 -27.11 46.50 -15.51
C SER A 68 -27.42 46.74 -14.03
N GLN A 69 -26.94 45.86 -13.16
CA GLN A 69 -26.83 46.13 -11.72
C GLN A 69 -25.37 46.11 -11.28
N THR A 70 -25.05 47.14 -10.51
CA THR A 70 -23.75 47.50 -9.92
C THR A 70 -23.14 46.33 -9.14
N PRO A 71 -21.81 46.10 -9.20
CA PRO A 71 -21.21 44.91 -8.63
C PRO A 71 -21.12 45.01 -7.11
N THR A 72 -21.94 44.24 -6.41
CA THR A 72 -21.74 43.96 -4.98
C THR A 72 -20.69 42.86 -4.87
N MET A 73 -19.55 43.16 -4.25
CA MET A 73 -18.50 42.18 -3.95
C MET A 73 -19.08 41.06 -3.07
N ILE A 74 -19.18 39.86 -3.64
CA ILE A 74 -19.42 38.63 -2.88
C ILE A 74 -18.05 38.11 -2.44
N PRO A 75 -17.84 37.82 -1.15
CA PRO A 75 -16.59 37.25 -0.67
C PRO A 75 -16.41 35.83 -1.23
N VAL A 76 -15.21 35.56 -1.74
CA VAL A 76 -14.79 34.25 -2.24
C VAL A 76 -14.76 33.27 -1.08
N SER A 77 -15.73 32.35 -1.05
CA SER A 77 -15.70 31.21 -0.13
C SER A 77 -14.58 30.27 -0.54
N ILE A 78 -13.58 30.13 0.32
CA ILE A 78 -12.51 29.14 0.23
C ILE A 78 -13.14 27.74 0.30
N PRO A 79 -12.78 26.81 -0.60
CA PRO A 79 -13.28 25.44 -0.53
C PRO A 79 -12.71 24.76 0.73
N ILE A 80 -13.59 24.53 1.69
CA ILE A 80 -13.29 23.69 2.86
C ILE A 80 -13.20 22.26 2.32
N LEU A 81 -11.98 21.70 2.28
CA LEU A 81 -11.77 20.26 2.19
C LEU A 81 -12.39 19.65 3.44
N THR A 82 -13.60 19.12 3.31
CA THR A 82 -14.16 18.20 4.28
C THR A 82 -13.39 16.90 4.16
N ASP A 83 -12.52 16.63 5.13
CA ASP A 83 -12.03 15.27 5.40
C ASP A 83 -13.23 14.36 5.61
N SER A 84 -13.50 13.54 4.61
CA SER A 84 -14.47 12.46 4.71
C SER A 84 -13.83 11.35 5.54
N THR A 85 -14.00 11.45 6.85
CA THR A 85 -13.77 10.35 7.78
C THR A 85 -14.76 9.23 7.45
N LEU A 86 -14.35 8.32 6.57
CA LEU A 86 -15.03 7.04 6.40
C LEU A 86 -14.80 6.20 7.68
N PRO A 87 -15.84 5.55 8.23
CA PRO A 87 -15.67 4.61 9.32
C PRO A 87 -14.83 3.41 8.83
N PRO A 88 -14.01 2.80 9.70
CA PRO A 88 -13.18 1.66 9.35
C PRO A 88 -14.10 0.54 8.85
N LYS A 89 -13.90 0.15 7.59
CA LYS A 89 -14.55 -1.01 6.99
C LYS A 89 -13.99 -2.23 7.72
N THR A 90 -14.75 -2.77 8.66
CA THR A 90 -14.49 -4.06 9.28
C THR A 90 -14.34 -5.08 8.16
N SER A 91 -13.12 -5.59 8.01
CA SER A 91 -12.80 -6.71 7.15
C SER A 91 -13.64 -7.90 7.64
N THR A 92 -14.69 -8.23 6.89
CA THR A 92 -15.46 -9.45 7.08
C THR A 92 -14.53 -10.62 6.83
N THR A 93 -13.98 -11.16 7.91
CA THR A 93 -13.38 -12.49 7.95
C THR A 93 -14.41 -13.46 7.38
N PRO A 94 -14.06 -14.32 6.39
CA PRO A 94 -14.99 -15.33 5.92
C PRO A 94 -15.32 -16.24 7.10
N GLU A 95 -16.58 -16.23 7.50
CA GLU A 95 -17.15 -17.09 8.52
C GLU A 95 -17.04 -18.54 8.03
N CYS A 96 -15.94 -19.19 8.40
CA CYS A 96 -15.78 -20.62 8.20
C CYS A 96 -16.63 -21.32 9.26
N SER A 97 -17.92 -21.49 8.96
CA SER A 97 -18.80 -22.33 9.77
C SER A 97 -18.40 -23.80 9.58
N VAL A 98 -17.40 -24.25 10.33
CA VAL A 98 -17.11 -25.68 10.47
C VAL A 98 -18.24 -26.27 11.28
N LYS A 99 -19.17 -26.96 10.60
CA LYS A 99 -20.13 -27.84 11.26
C LYS A 99 -19.37 -29.00 11.90
N VAL A 100 -18.98 -28.83 13.16
CA VAL A 100 -18.50 -29.93 14.00
C VAL A 100 -19.73 -30.77 14.32
N TYR A 101 -19.84 -31.93 13.68
CA TYR A 101 -20.78 -32.96 14.13
C TYR A 101 -20.28 -33.46 15.49
N ASP A 102 -20.96 -32.97 16.53
CA ASP A 102 -20.91 -33.46 17.88
C ASP A 102 -21.19 -34.97 17.89
N THR A 103 -20.12 -35.76 18.00
CA THR A 103 -20.23 -37.19 18.28
C THR A 103 -20.07 -37.31 19.78
N GLY A 104 -21.20 -37.20 20.48
CA GLY A 104 -21.29 -37.23 21.92
C GLY A 104 -20.58 -38.46 22.50
N ALA A 105 -19.45 -38.21 23.15
CA ALA A 105 -18.83 -39.10 24.11
C ALA A 105 -18.66 -38.31 25.40
N ASN A 106 -19.54 -38.58 26.35
CA ASN A 106 -19.53 -37.97 27.68
C ASN A 106 -18.26 -38.39 28.43
N THR A 107 -17.20 -37.59 28.36
CA THR A 107 -16.04 -37.73 29.24
C THR A 107 -16.25 -36.86 30.47
N SER A 108 -16.64 -37.53 31.54
CA SER A 108 -16.76 -36.95 32.87
C SER A 108 -15.38 -36.58 33.42
N GLY A 109 -15.21 -35.31 33.77
CA GLY A 109 -14.49 -34.92 34.98
C GLY A 109 -12.97 -34.84 34.94
N PHE A 110 -12.40 -33.96 34.10
CA PHE A 110 -11.13 -33.30 34.44
C PHE A 110 -11.26 -31.79 34.20
N SER A 111 -11.46 -31.05 35.30
CA SER A 111 -11.40 -29.59 35.30
C SER A 111 -9.93 -29.19 35.16
N THR A 112 -9.49 -28.92 33.93
CA THR A 112 -8.20 -28.29 33.68
C THR A 112 -8.32 -26.81 33.99
N HIS A 113 -7.46 -26.33 34.89
CA HIS A 113 -7.40 -24.93 35.27
C HIS A 113 -6.99 -24.12 34.03
N VAL A 114 -7.96 -23.46 33.40
CA VAL A 114 -7.72 -22.58 32.24
C VAL A 114 -7.03 -21.32 32.76
N THR A 115 -5.71 -21.27 32.64
CA THR A 115 -4.95 -20.04 32.83
C THR A 115 -5.33 -19.07 31.71
N PRO A 116 -5.67 -17.80 32.02
CA PRO A 116 -6.02 -16.82 31.00
C PRO A 116 -4.92 -16.69 29.95
N PRO A 117 -5.29 -16.44 28.67
CA PRO A 117 -4.32 -16.31 27.59
C PRO A 117 -3.34 -15.19 27.92
N ILE A 118 -2.05 -15.52 27.87
CA ILE A 118 -0.96 -14.55 27.98
C ILE A 118 -1.17 -13.55 26.85
N SER A 119 -1.33 -12.27 27.22
CA SER A 119 -1.54 -11.21 26.24
C SER A 119 -0.33 -11.09 25.32
N PRO A 120 -0.53 -10.71 24.03
CA PRO A 120 0.58 -10.50 23.11
C PRO A 120 1.56 -9.50 23.72
N ILE A 121 2.81 -9.92 23.89
CA ILE A 121 3.89 -9.04 24.31
C ILE A 121 4.03 -7.98 23.21
N HIS A 122 3.79 -6.72 23.57
CA HIS A 122 3.95 -5.58 22.66
C HIS A 122 5.44 -5.41 22.37
N THR A 123 5.87 -5.78 21.16
CA THR A 123 7.25 -5.70 20.68
C THR A 123 7.55 -4.34 20.05
N ASP A 124 7.36 -3.26 20.82
CA ASP A 124 7.68 -1.89 20.38
C ASP A 124 8.74 -1.21 21.26
N ASP A 125 9.51 -1.99 22.02
CA ASP A 125 10.65 -1.46 22.80
C ASP A 125 11.97 -1.74 22.05
N PRO A 126 12.62 -0.72 21.44
CA PRO A 126 13.83 -0.89 20.65
C PRO A 126 15.12 -0.99 21.49
N GLU A 127 15.02 -1.12 22.82
CA GLU A 127 16.19 -1.23 23.72
C GLU A 127 16.31 -2.60 24.42
N MET A 128 15.90 -3.69 23.76
CA MET A 128 16.30 -5.03 24.21
C MET A 128 17.74 -5.30 23.79
N LEU A 129 18.65 -4.62 24.49
CA LEU A 129 20.08 -4.86 24.54
C LEU A 129 20.27 -6.35 24.88
N PHE A 130 20.83 -7.10 23.94
CA PHE A 130 21.33 -8.45 24.18
C PHE A 130 22.39 -8.36 25.27
N GLY A 131 21.98 -8.61 26.51
CA GLY A 131 22.90 -8.92 27.59
C GLY A 131 23.60 -10.22 27.24
N ASP A 132 24.80 -10.10 26.68
CA ASP A 132 25.92 -10.97 27.00
C ASP A 132 26.00 -11.03 28.53
N ASP A 133 25.54 -12.12 29.15
CA ASP A 133 26.02 -12.58 30.44
C ASP A 133 25.51 -14.02 30.67
N ASP A 134 26.43 -14.95 30.45
CA ASP A 134 26.56 -16.25 31.13
C ASP A 134 25.36 -17.22 31.11
N ASP A 135 25.21 -17.86 29.95
CA ASP A 135 24.48 -19.11 29.73
C ASP A 135 25.16 -20.34 30.39
N GLU A 136 25.25 -20.42 31.73
CA GLU A 136 25.73 -21.65 32.40
C GLU A 136 24.72 -22.39 33.29
N ASP A 137 23.56 -21.80 33.63
CA ASP A 137 22.61 -22.42 34.59
C ASP A 137 21.22 -22.75 34.02
N LEU A 138 21.08 -22.94 32.69
CA LEU A 138 19.91 -23.62 32.15
C LEU A 138 20.05 -25.13 32.40
N GLU A 139 19.85 -25.48 33.67
CA GLU A 139 19.62 -26.83 34.17
C GLU A 139 18.46 -27.41 33.35
N ALA A 140 18.83 -28.11 32.28
CA ALA A 140 17.89 -28.75 31.38
C ALA A 140 16.98 -29.62 32.23
N PHE A 141 15.71 -29.22 32.34
CA PHE A 141 14.63 -30.07 32.81
C PHE A 141 14.54 -31.26 31.85
N SER A 142 15.45 -32.22 32.01
CA SER A 142 15.43 -33.52 31.39
C SER A 142 14.28 -34.27 32.04
N PHE A 143 13.07 -33.93 31.60
CA PHE A 143 11.84 -34.61 31.93
C PHE A 143 11.95 -36.00 31.32
N SER A 144 12.62 -36.90 32.01
CA SER A 144 12.62 -38.32 31.66
C SER A 144 11.25 -38.84 32.08
N PRO A 145 10.36 -39.17 31.13
CA PRO A 145 8.99 -39.61 31.44
C PRO A 145 8.97 -41.00 32.11
N PHE A 146 10.14 -41.60 32.34
CA PHE A 146 10.32 -42.90 32.98
C PHE A 146 11.17 -42.83 34.25
N GLN A 147 11.11 -41.74 35.03
CA GLN A 147 11.50 -41.86 36.45
C GLN A 147 10.48 -42.75 37.16
N ILE A 148 10.69 -44.07 37.05
CA ILE A 148 10.14 -45.05 37.98
C ILE A 148 10.59 -44.54 39.34
N ARG A 149 9.66 -44.01 40.14
CA ARG A 149 9.92 -43.70 41.54
C ARG A 149 10.49 -44.97 42.15
N VAL A 150 11.81 -45.01 42.32
CA VAL A 150 12.45 -45.97 43.20
C VAL A 150 11.99 -45.50 44.57
N ALA A 151 10.89 -46.08 45.03
CA ALA A 151 10.42 -45.91 46.39
C ALA A 151 11.64 -46.14 47.28
N ASN A 152 11.90 -45.20 48.18
CA ASN A 152 12.94 -45.30 49.19
C ASN A 152 13.02 -46.74 49.72
N ASP A 153 14.23 -47.25 49.80
CA ASP A 153 14.66 -48.61 50.15
C ASP A 153 14.15 -49.13 51.52
N ASP A 154 13.29 -48.37 52.20
CA ASP A 154 12.63 -48.71 53.48
C ASP A 154 11.26 -49.37 53.30
N ASP A 155 10.73 -49.45 52.08
CA ASP A 155 9.64 -50.38 51.78
C ASP A 155 10.25 -51.77 51.63
N VAL A 156 10.72 -52.32 52.76
CA VAL A 156 11.05 -53.74 52.92
C VAL A 156 9.83 -54.50 52.42
N SER A 157 9.90 -54.94 51.16
CA SER A 157 8.81 -55.59 50.45
C SER A 157 8.17 -56.57 51.41
N THR A 158 6.92 -56.34 51.78
CA THR A 158 6.14 -57.12 52.74
C THR A 158 6.29 -58.63 52.50
N SER A 159 6.53 -59.02 51.24
CA SER A 159 6.89 -60.37 50.82
C SER A 159 8.03 -61.01 51.61
N LYS A 160 9.11 -60.29 51.97
CA LYS A 160 10.29 -60.89 52.61
C LYS A 160 10.03 -61.29 54.06
N VAL A 161 9.30 -60.46 54.81
CA VAL A 161 8.89 -60.74 56.20
C VAL A 161 7.85 -61.85 56.23
N GLU A 162 6.89 -61.82 55.30
CA GLU A 162 5.86 -62.86 55.17
C GLU A 162 6.46 -64.22 54.79
N PHE A 163 7.40 -64.25 53.83
CA PHE A 163 8.04 -65.50 53.40
C PHE A 163 8.81 -66.17 54.54
N LYS A 164 9.52 -65.38 55.34
CA LYS A 164 10.23 -65.87 56.53
C LYS A 164 9.26 -66.43 57.58
N SER A 165 8.15 -65.73 57.85
CA SER A 165 7.12 -66.23 58.77
C SER A 165 6.48 -67.53 58.28
N ILE A 166 6.26 -67.68 56.97
CA ILE A 166 5.71 -68.91 56.38
C ILE A 166 6.69 -70.07 56.59
N HIS A 167 7.99 -69.84 56.36
CA HIS A 167 9.04 -70.85 56.58
C HIS A 167 9.07 -71.31 58.04
N GLU A 168 9.08 -70.38 59.00
CA GLU A 168 9.09 -70.69 60.43
C GLU A 168 7.82 -71.45 60.87
N LYS A 169 6.64 -71.09 60.34
CA LYS A 169 5.38 -71.80 60.62
C LYS A 169 5.37 -73.21 60.03
N LEU A 170 5.94 -73.39 58.84
CA LEU A 170 6.07 -74.71 58.21
C LEU A 170 6.99 -75.63 59.02
N ASP A 171 8.14 -75.11 59.44
CA ASP A 171 9.09 -75.84 60.29
C ASP A 171 8.43 -76.26 61.62
N HIS A 172 7.66 -75.35 62.22
CA HIS A 172 6.93 -75.63 63.46
C HIS A 172 5.83 -76.70 63.25
N LEU A 173 5.15 -76.68 62.11
CA LEU A 173 4.14 -77.69 61.75
C LEU A 173 4.76 -79.08 61.57
N LEU A 174 5.94 -79.16 60.93
CA LEU A 174 6.70 -80.39 60.74
C LEU A 174 7.20 -80.96 62.07
N LEU A 175 7.68 -80.11 62.97
CA LEU A 175 8.07 -80.50 64.34
C LEU A 175 6.86 -81.05 65.12
N ALA A 176 5.73 -80.35 65.09
CA ALA A 176 4.51 -80.75 65.79
C ALA A 176 3.98 -82.10 65.27
N SER A 177 4.05 -82.34 63.96
CA SER A 177 3.70 -83.62 63.34
C SER A 177 4.57 -84.77 63.84
N SER A 178 5.87 -84.53 64.04
CA SER A 178 6.83 -85.54 64.51
C SER A 178 6.59 -85.95 65.96
N THR A 179 6.00 -85.08 66.78
CA THR A 179 5.69 -85.35 68.19
C THR A 179 4.31 -85.99 68.43
N SER A 180 3.47 -86.09 67.40
CA SER A 180 2.11 -86.62 67.54
C SER A 180 2.10 -88.15 67.62
N THR A 181 1.40 -88.71 68.61
CA THR A 181 1.26 -90.16 68.85
C THR A 181 0.37 -90.87 67.81
N SER A 182 -0.32 -90.12 66.95
CA SER A 182 -1.20 -90.63 65.87
C SER A 182 -0.57 -90.44 64.48
N LYS A 183 0.32 -91.37 64.11
CA LYS A 183 1.08 -91.35 62.85
C LYS A 183 0.21 -91.32 61.58
N ALA A 184 -1.00 -91.90 61.63
CA ALA A 184 -1.90 -91.95 60.49
C ALA A 184 -2.61 -90.60 60.26
N TYR A 185 -3.03 -89.93 61.34
CA TYR A 185 -3.73 -88.65 61.26
C TYR A 185 -2.79 -87.51 60.83
N SER A 186 -1.55 -87.50 61.34
CA SER A 186 -0.56 -86.47 60.98
C SER A 186 -0.09 -86.58 59.52
N LYS A 187 0.01 -87.80 58.98
CA LYS A 187 0.32 -88.03 57.56
C LYS A 187 -0.76 -87.50 56.63
N ALA A 188 -2.02 -87.86 56.87
CA ALA A 188 -3.14 -87.42 56.03
C ALA A 188 -3.32 -85.89 56.05
N ALA A 189 -3.10 -85.25 57.20
CA ALA A 189 -3.15 -83.79 57.32
C ALA A 189 -2.03 -83.10 56.52
N ILE A 190 -0.80 -83.63 56.55
CA ILE A 190 0.32 -83.09 55.75
C ILE A 190 0.04 -83.27 54.26
N GLU A 191 -0.43 -84.44 53.83
CA GLU A 191 -0.77 -84.70 52.42
C GLU A 191 -1.85 -83.72 51.93
N ALA A 192 -2.90 -83.49 52.72
CA ALA A 192 -3.96 -82.53 52.37
C ALA A 192 -3.46 -81.08 52.28
N ILE A 193 -2.53 -80.66 53.15
CA ILE A 193 -1.92 -79.33 53.09
C ILE A 193 -1.05 -79.20 51.84
N LEU A 194 -0.21 -80.19 51.55
CA LEU A 194 0.67 -80.16 50.37
C LEU A 194 -0.15 -80.16 49.07
N GLU A 195 -1.23 -80.95 49.01
CA GLU A 195 -2.15 -80.98 47.88
C GLU A 195 -2.83 -79.60 47.69
N ARG A 196 -3.32 -78.99 48.78
CA ARG A 196 -3.89 -77.64 48.74
C ARG A 196 -2.87 -76.61 48.25
N VAL A 197 -1.65 -76.61 48.82
CA VAL A 197 -0.58 -75.67 48.44
C VAL A 197 -0.21 -75.85 46.97
N THR A 198 -0.09 -77.08 46.50
CA THR A 198 0.25 -77.37 45.08
C THR A 198 -0.87 -76.89 44.15
N THR A 199 -2.13 -77.12 44.54
CA THR A 199 -3.31 -76.67 43.77
C THR A 199 -3.37 -75.14 43.70
N GLU A 200 -3.28 -74.47 44.84
CA GLU A 200 -3.27 -73.00 44.93
C GLU A 200 -2.09 -72.39 44.16
N HIS A 201 -0.89 -72.96 44.28
CA HIS A 201 0.27 -72.51 43.53
C HIS A 201 0.06 -72.65 42.01
N THR A 202 -0.53 -73.77 41.57
CA THR A 202 -0.83 -74.01 40.15
C THR A 202 -1.87 -73.02 39.63
N VAL A 203 -2.92 -72.74 40.40
CA VAL A 203 -3.95 -71.75 40.06
C VAL A 203 -3.37 -70.33 40.05
N ASN A 204 -2.53 -69.98 41.02
CA ASN A 204 -1.92 -68.66 41.08
C ASN A 204 -0.91 -68.47 39.94
N SER A 205 -0.10 -69.49 39.63
CA SER A 205 0.85 -69.46 38.52
C SER A 205 0.16 -69.33 37.17
N SER A 206 -0.95 -70.02 36.94
CA SER A 206 -1.72 -69.92 35.69
C SER A 206 -2.40 -68.55 35.57
N SER A 207 -3.02 -68.06 36.64
CA SER A 207 -3.60 -66.70 36.72
C SER A 207 -2.55 -65.61 36.47
N PHE A 208 -1.38 -65.73 37.08
CA PHE A 208 -0.26 -64.80 36.86
C PHE A 208 0.22 -64.84 35.41
N SER A 209 0.42 -66.04 34.85
CA SER A 209 0.84 -66.20 33.44
C SER A 209 -0.18 -65.58 32.47
N GLN A 210 -1.47 -65.74 32.73
CA GLN A 210 -2.53 -65.12 31.93
C GLN A 210 -2.45 -63.60 31.99
N LYS A 211 -2.34 -63.01 33.19
CA LYS A 211 -2.20 -61.55 33.35
C LYS A 211 -0.96 -61.00 32.66
N VAL A 212 0.16 -61.72 32.70
CA VAL A 212 1.39 -61.36 31.97
C VAL A 212 1.13 -61.39 30.46
N SER A 213 0.49 -62.44 29.94
CA SER A 213 0.14 -62.54 28.52
C SER A 213 -0.77 -61.39 28.06
N ASP A 214 -1.80 -61.07 28.85
CA ASP A 214 -2.72 -59.96 28.57
C ASP A 214 -1.97 -58.61 28.57
N SER A 215 -1.08 -58.40 29.54
CA SER A 215 -0.24 -57.20 29.61
C SER A 215 0.69 -57.06 28.40
N VAL A 216 1.31 -58.15 27.95
CA VAL A 216 2.15 -58.16 26.74
C VAL A 216 1.33 -57.82 25.50
N ALA A 217 0.11 -58.34 25.37
CA ALA A 217 -0.78 -58.02 24.26
C ALA A 217 -1.16 -56.52 24.24
N VAL A 218 -1.48 -55.94 25.40
CA VAL A 218 -1.76 -54.49 25.53
C VAL A 218 -0.52 -53.65 25.18
N CYS A 219 0.67 -54.04 25.64
CA CYS A 219 1.91 -53.33 25.31
C CYS A 219 2.20 -53.35 23.81
N LYS A 220 1.97 -54.49 23.15
CA LYS A 220 2.13 -54.64 21.69
C LYS A 220 1.17 -53.73 20.93
N ASP A 221 -0.13 -53.78 21.24
CA ASP A 221 -1.15 -52.91 20.62
C ASP A 221 -0.86 -51.41 20.86
N THR A 222 -0.42 -51.05 22.07
CA THR A 222 -0.02 -49.68 22.39
C THR A 222 1.20 -49.24 21.58
N THR A 223 2.20 -50.12 21.41
CA THR A 223 3.40 -49.83 20.61
C THR A 223 3.02 -49.61 19.15
N GLU A 224 2.17 -50.46 18.57
CA GLU A 224 1.69 -50.31 17.19
C GLU A 224 0.93 -48.99 16.99
N LYS A 225 0.10 -48.58 17.97
CA LYS A 225 -0.60 -47.29 17.95
C LYS A 225 0.36 -46.10 18.03
N VAL A 226 1.41 -46.18 18.86
CA VAL A 226 2.45 -45.15 18.98
C VAL A 226 3.26 -45.05 17.68
N ASP A 227 3.66 -46.16 17.09
CA ASP A 227 4.37 -46.18 15.80
C ASP A 227 3.54 -45.56 14.68
N LYS A 228 2.24 -45.90 14.63
CA LYS A 228 1.30 -45.29 13.68
C LYS A 228 1.18 -43.78 13.92
N LEU A 229 1.08 -43.33 15.17
CA LEU A 229 1.01 -41.90 15.50
C LEU A 229 2.28 -41.15 15.09
N ILE A 230 3.45 -41.74 15.33
CA ILE A 230 4.74 -41.18 14.91
C ILE A 230 4.80 -41.08 13.39
N PHE A 231 4.37 -42.11 12.68
CA PHE A 231 4.31 -42.12 11.21
C PHE A 231 3.37 -41.04 10.68
N ASP A 232 2.13 -40.98 11.18
CA ASP A 232 1.14 -39.99 10.76
C ASP A 232 1.62 -38.55 11.03
N THR A 233 2.32 -38.34 12.15
CA THR A 233 2.91 -37.04 12.51
C THR A 233 4.03 -36.64 11.55
N ARG A 234 4.91 -37.56 11.14
CA ARG A 234 5.96 -37.29 10.14
C ARG A 234 5.35 -36.89 8.79
N VAL A 235 4.38 -37.66 8.31
CA VAL A 235 3.67 -37.35 7.04
C VAL A 235 2.99 -35.99 7.10
N PHE A 236 2.36 -35.65 8.23
CA PHE A 236 1.77 -34.34 8.44
C PHE A 236 2.82 -33.22 8.38
N MET A 237 3.94 -33.36 9.09
CA MET A 237 5.02 -32.37 9.11
C MET A 237 5.66 -32.17 7.73
N ASP A 238 5.87 -33.25 6.97
CA ASP A 238 6.38 -33.17 5.60
C ASP A 238 5.42 -32.39 4.69
N LYS A 239 4.12 -32.70 4.76
CA LYS A 239 3.09 -31.99 4.00
C LYS A 239 2.99 -30.52 4.39
N TYR A 240 3.09 -30.23 5.68
CA TYR A 240 3.10 -28.87 6.21
C TYR A 240 4.30 -28.10 5.66
N HIS A 241 5.50 -28.65 5.76
CA HIS A 241 6.73 -28.05 5.28
C HIS A 241 6.71 -27.76 3.77
N VAL A 242 6.26 -28.72 2.96
CA VAL A 242 6.09 -28.52 1.51
C VAL A 242 5.08 -27.40 1.21
N THR A 243 3.95 -27.39 1.92
CA THR A 243 2.91 -26.37 1.73
C THR A 243 3.42 -24.98 2.11
N TYR A 244 4.11 -24.89 3.25
CA TYR A 244 4.71 -23.66 3.74
C TYR A 244 5.71 -23.11 2.73
N ASN A 245 6.68 -23.91 2.30
CA ASN A 245 7.71 -23.49 1.34
C ASN A 245 7.12 -23.07 -0.01
N ASN A 246 6.13 -23.80 -0.51
CA ASN A 246 5.44 -23.44 -1.76
C ASN A 246 4.73 -22.08 -1.64
N LYS A 247 3.99 -21.86 -0.54
CA LYS A 247 3.31 -20.58 -0.30
C LYS A 247 4.31 -19.43 -0.13
N THR A 248 5.37 -19.63 0.64
CA THR A 248 6.46 -18.65 0.80
C THR A 248 7.10 -18.31 -0.55
N SER A 249 7.37 -19.30 -1.40
CA SER A 249 7.90 -19.07 -2.75
C SER A 249 6.94 -18.27 -3.63
N ILE A 250 5.64 -18.58 -3.60
CA ILE A 250 4.62 -17.85 -4.38
C ILE A 250 4.54 -16.39 -3.90
N THR A 251 4.48 -16.17 -2.59
CA THR A 251 4.45 -14.84 -1.99
C THR A 251 5.70 -14.03 -2.36
N ASN A 252 6.90 -14.62 -2.25
CA ASN A 252 8.15 -13.95 -2.63
C ASN A 252 8.17 -13.56 -4.10
N LYS A 253 7.68 -14.45 -4.99
CA LYS A 253 7.56 -14.14 -6.42
C LYS A 253 6.56 -13.00 -6.68
N ALA A 254 5.45 -12.97 -5.96
CA ALA A 254 4.48 -11.87 -6.06
C ALA A 254 5.10 -10.53 -5.59
N ILE A 255 5.82 -10.53 -4.48
CA ILE A 255 6.54 -9.35 -3.96
C ILE A 255 7.57 -8.85 -5.00
N GLN A 256 8.34 -9.75 -5.60
CA GLN A 256 9.30 -9.39 -6.65
C GLN A 256 8.63 -8.79 -7.88
N ASN A 257 7.52 -9.36 -8.34
CA ASN A 257 6.75 -8.83 -9.47
C ASN A 257 6.19 -7.43 -9.17
N ILE A 258 5.60 -7.23 -7.99
CA ILE A 258 5.10 -5.92 -7.55
C ILE A 258 6.25 -4.91 -7.48
N GLY A 259 7.39 -5.31 -6.92
CA GLY A 259 8.59 -4.47 -6.87
C GLY A 259 9.12 -4.08 -8.26
N ALA A 260 9.03 -4.97 -9.24
CA ALA A 260 9.39 -4.67 -10.63
C ALA A 260 8.41 -3.68 -11.26
N MET A 261 7.10 -3.88 -11.08
CA MET A 261 6.06 -2.96 -11.59
C MET A 261 6.22 -1.55 -11.02
N PHE A 262 6.46 -1.40 -9.71
CA PHE A 262 6.68 -0.09 -9.11
C PHE A 262 7.93 0.62 -9.64
N LYS A 263 9.00 -0.13 -9.95
CA LYS A 263 10.21 0.44 -10.55
C LYS A 263 9.92 0.95 -11.97
N GLU A 264 9.19 0.18 -12.77
CA GLU A 264 8.78 0.58 -14.12
C GLU A 264 7.88 1.82 -14.08
N GLU A 265 6.84 1.83 -13.24
CA GLU A 265 5.94 2.98 -13.06
C GLU A 265 6.68 4.23 -12.61
N LYS A 266 7.66 4.10 -11.71
CA LYS A 266 8.51 5.22 -11.28
C LYS A 266 9.30 5.81 -12.44
N VAL A 267 9.86 4.99 -13.32
CA VAL A 267 10.59 5.45 -14.51
C VAL A 267 9.64 6.22 -15.44
N SER A 268 8.48 5.65 -15.75
CA SER A 268 7.47 6.32 -16.59
C SER A 268 6.99 7.66 -15.99
N PHE A 269 6.83 7.74 -14.67
CA PHE A 269 6.45 8.98 -14.01
C PHE A 269 7.54 10.07 -14.15
N VAL A 270 8.81 9.71 -14.02
CA VAL A 270 9.93 10.65 -14.19
C VAL A 270 10.02 11.14 -15.64
N GLU A 271 9.78 10.26 -16.61
CA GLU A 271 9.72 10.62 -18.03
C GLU A 271 8.59 11.63 -18.29
N LEU A 272 7.37 11.32 -17.85
CA LEU A 272 6.21 12.19 -18.00
C LEU A 272 6.42 13.56 -17.34
N HIS A 273 6.99 13.59 -16.14
CA HIS A 273 7.30 14.83 -15.45
C HIS A 273 8.32 15.68 -16.22
N THR A 274 9.31 15.04 -16.85
CA THR A 274 10.33 15.73 -17.65
C THR A 274 9.73 16.31 -18.93
N GLU A 275 8.87 15.55 -19.63
CA GLU A 275 8.13 16.03 -20.81
C GLU A 275 7.23 17.21 -20.45
N PHE A 276 6.45 17.10 -19.37
CA PHE A 276 5.58 18.18 -18.91
C PHE A 276 6.36 19.45 -18.56
N LYS A 277 7.53 19.32 -17.92
CA LYS A 277 8.41 20.44 -17.61
C LYS A 277 8.91 21.12 -18.89
N PHE A 278 9.33 20.34 -19.88
CA PHE A 278 9.77 20.85 -21.18
C PHE A 278 8.65 21.63 -21.89
N ASP A 279 7.44 21.07 -21.95
CA ASP A 279 6.27 21.73 -22.54
C ASP A 279 5.90 23.02 -21.82
N HIS A 280 5.98 23.03 -20.49
CA HIS A 280 5.74 24.22 -19.69
C HIS A 280 6.75 25.34 -20.00
N GLU A 281 8.04 25.02 -20.10
CA GLU A 281 9.09 25.97 -20.49
C GLU A 281 8.87 26.49 -21.91
N ALA A 282 8.50 25.62 -22.86
CA ALA A 282 8.18 26.00 -24.24
C ALA A 282 6.96 26.95 -24.31
N PHE A 283 5.91 26.66 -23.53
CA PHE A 283 4.73 27.50 -23.43
C PHE A 283 5.06 28.88 -22.84
N GLN A 284 5.82 28.91 -21.74
CA GLN A 284 6.25 30.14 -21.09
C GLN A 284 7.03 31.03 -22.06
N ASN A 285 8.01 30.45 -22.78
CA ASN A 285 8.77 31.16 -23.81
C ASN A 285 7.86 31.72 -24.92
N ALA A 286 6.87 30.95 -25.39
CA ALA A 286 5.93 31.41 -26.41
C ALA A 286 5.06 32.59 -25.92
N VAL A 287 4.63 32.56 -24.65
CA VAL A 287 3.91 33.68 -24.01
C VAL A 287 4.79 34.92 -23.94
N ASP A 288 6.04 34.77 -23.50
CA ASP A 288 6.99 35.89 -23.36
C ASP A 288 7.32 36.54 -24.70
N VAL A 289 7.46 35.74 -25.77
CA VAL A 289 7.63 36.24 -27.14
C VAL A 289 6.41 37.04 -27.59
N LYS A 290 5.19 36.53 -27.38
CA LYS A 290 3.95 37.24 -27.75
C LYS A 290 3.76 38.52 -26.95
N LEU A 291 4.05 38.50 -25.65
CA LEU A 291 3.97 39.67 -24.78
C LEU A 291 4.97 40.74 -25.20
N SER A 292 6.19 40.34 -25.54
CA SER A 292 7.23 41.26 -26.04
C SER A 292 6.82 41.89 -27.37
N LYS A 293 6.23 41.11 -28.29
CA LYS A 293 5.67 41.64 -29.54
C LYS A 293 4.54 42.64 -29.29
N LEU A 294 3.59 42.30 -28.43
CA LEU A 294 2.48 43.19 -28.09
C LEU A 294 2.96 44.52 -27.50
N LYS A 295 3.99 44.49 -26.65
CA LYS A 295 4.63 45.71 -26.12
C LYS A 295 5.25 46.57 -27.23
N ALA A 296 5.90 45.95 -28.22
CA ALA A 296 6.47 46.66 -29.36
C ALA A 296 5.38 47.28 -30.25
N ASP A 297 4.32 46.52 -30.55
CA ASP A 297 3.18 47.00 -31.34
C ASP A 297 2.49 48.19 -30.64
N LEU A 298 2.26 48.09 -29.33
CA LEU A 298 1.69 49.19 -28.52
C LEU A 298 2.56 50.45 -28.54
N ALA A 299 3.89 50.30 -28.49
CA ALA A 299 4.81 51.44 -28.58
C ALA A 299 4.76 52.12 -29.96
N ILE A 300 4.54 51.35 -31.04
CA ILE A 300 4.35 51.91 -32.38
C ILE A 300 3.01 52.64 -32.48
N GLU A 301 1.94 52.05 -31.97
CA GLU A 301 0.61 52.68 -31.93
C GLU A 301 0.63 54.01 -31.16
N SER A 302 1.30 54.07 -30.00
CA SER A 302 1.49 55.30 -29.24
C SER A 302 2.15 56.40 -30.08
N LYS A 303 3.20 56.07 -30.85
CA LYS A 303 3.87 57.03 -31.74
C LYS A 303 2.97 57.52 -32.88
N ILE A 304 2.11 56.64 -33.40
CA ILE A 304 1.13 56.99 -34.44
C ILE A 304 0.09 57.96 -33.86
N MET A 305 -0.40 57.69 -32.65
CA MET A 305 -1.32 58.57 -31.93
C MET A 305 -0.72 59.96 -31.68
N ASP A 306 0.54 60.03 -31.25
CA ASP A 306 1.26 61.30 -31.07
C ASP A 306 1.40 62.07 -32.40
N ALA A 307 1.76 61.37 -33.48
CA ALA A 307 1.89 61.97 -34.81
C ALA A 307 0.53 62.45 -35.36
N PHE A 308 -0.54 61.72 -35.07
CA PHE A 308 -1.90 62.10 -35.43
C PHE A 308 -2.35 63.36 -34.69
N ALA A 309 -2.15 63.41 -33.36
CA ALA A 309 -2.45 64.59 -32.55
C ALA A 309 -1.69 65.84 -33.05
N LEU A 310 -0.41 65.69 -33.42
CA LEU A 310 0.38 66.77 -34.01
C LEU A 310 -0.18 67.26 -35.36
N LYS A 311 -0.66 66.34 -36.21
CA LYS A 311 -1.30 66.70 -37.49
C LYS A 311 -2.64 67.39 -37.28
N GLU A 312 -3.45 66.92 -36.33
CA GLU A 312 -4.72 67.54 -35.97
C GLU A 312 -4.52 69.00 -35.56
N GLU A 313 -3.51 69.29 -34.72
CA GLU A 313 -3.18 70.64 -34.31
C GLU A 313 -2.73 71.52 -35.49
N LYS A 314 -1.90 70.99 -36.40
CA LYS A 314 -1.52 71.70 -37.62
C LYS A 314 -2.72 72.02 -38.52
N CYS A 315 -3.69 71.10 -38.62
CA CYS A 315 -4.93 71.35 -39.36
C CYS A 315 -5.72 72.49 -38.74
N LYS A 316 -5.88 72.52 -37.41
CA LYS A 316 -6.57 73.63 -36.69
C LYS A 316 -5.88 74.98 -36.94
N VAL A 317 -4.55 75.01 -36.94
CA VAL A 317 -3.78 76.23 -37.26
C VAL A 317 -3.98 76.67 -38.72
N LEU A 318 -4.04 75.74 -39.67
CA LEU A 318 -4.31 76.09 -41.07
C LEU A 318 -5.75 76.56 -41.28
N GLU A 319 -6.72 75.93 -40.61
CA GLU A 319 -8.14 76.32 -40.65
C GLU A 319 -8.34 77.76 -40.15
N THR A 320 -7.76 78.10 -38.99
CA THR A 320 -7.79 79.48 -38.46
C THR A 320 -7.12 80.48 -39.42
N LYS A 321 -6.02 80.10 -40.07
CA LYS A 321 -5.35 80.94 -41.09
C LYS A 321 -6.22 81.14 -42.33
N VAL A 322 -6.89 80.10 -42.82
CA VAL A 322 -7.82 80.17 -43.96
C VAL A 322 -8.98 81.11 -43.64
N HIS A 323 -9.60 80.95 -42.46
CA HIS A 323 -10.68 81.83 -42.01
C HIS A 323 -10.22 83.30 -41.97
N TYR A 324 -9.04 83.57 -41.39
CA TYR A 324 -8.47 84.92 -41.36
C TYR A 324 -8.27 85.50 -42.76
N THR A 325 -7.70 84.73 -43.70
CA THR A 325 -7.51 85.20 -45.08
C THR A 325 -8.83 85.43 -45.80
N GLN A 326 -9.85 84.60 -45.54
CA GLN A 326 -11.18 84.76 -46.11
C GLN A 326 -11.81 86.08 -45.65
N THR A 327 -11.81 86.35 -44.34
CA THR A 327 -12.29 87.63 -43.80
C THR A 327 -11.60 88.83 -44.45
N LYS A 328 -10.27 88.77 -44.62
CA LYS A 328 -9.51 89.84 -45.28
C LYS A 328 -9.86 90.03 -46.76
N VAL A 329 -10.15 88.94 -47.48
CA VAL A 329 -10.61 89.00 -48.88
C VAL A 329 -11.99 89.67 -48.94
N ASP A 330 -12.90 89.31 -48.03
CA ASP A 330 -14.24 89.90 -47.97
C ASP A 330 -14.16 91.41 -47.67
N ASP A 331 -13.30 91.82 -46.73
CA ASP A 331 -13.03 93.24 -46.43
C ASP A 331 -12.53 94.01 -47.67
N LEU A 332 -11.56 93.45 -48.40
CA LEU A 332 -11.02 94.06 -49.62
C LEU A 332 -12.05 94.15 -50.76
N LEU A 333 -12.96 93.17 -50.87
CA LEU A 333 -14.05 93.22 -51.84
C LEU A 333 -15.04 94.35 -51.53
N VAL A 334 -15.34 94.57 -50.25
CA VAL A 334 -16.15 95.70 -49.79
C VAL A 334 -15.44 97.03 -50.11
N GLU A 335 -14.16 97.16 -49.79
CA GLU A 335 -13.37 98.37 -50.10
C GLU A 335 -13.35 98.67 -51.61
N ASN A 336 -13.15 97.63 -52.44
CA ASN A 336 -13.17 97.78 -53.90
C ASN A 336 -14.56 98.17 -54.42
N ALA A 337 -15.64 97.65 -53.84
CA ALA A 337 -17.00 98.08 -54.17
C ALA A 337 -17.21 99.57 -53.84
N VAL A 338 -16.74 100.03 -52.68
CA VAL A 338 -16.78 101.46 -52.31
C VAL A 338 -16.00 102.31 -53.30
N MET A 339 -14.77 101.93 -53.64
CA MET A 339 -13.96 102.65 -54.62
C MET A 339 -14.63 102.72 -56.00
N ARG A 340 -15.21 101.60 -56.48
CA ARG A 340 -15.95 101.58 -57.75
C ARG A 340 -17.15 102.53 -57.74
N ASN A 341 -17.89 102.59 -56.64
CA ASN A 341 -18.98 103.55 -56.48
C ASN A 341 -18.45 104.99 -56.54
N CYS A 342 -17.39 105.33 -55.79
CA CYS A 342 -16.79 106.68 -55.84
C CYS A 342 -16.31 107.05 -57.26
N ILE A 343 -15.69 106.12 -57.99
CA ILE A 343 -15.29 106.34 -59.39
C ILE A 343 -16.52 106.60 -60.27
N SER A 344 -17.60 105.84 -60.08
CA SER A 344 -18.86 106.03 -60.80
C SER A 344 -19.46 107.41 -60.51
N ASP A 345 -19.46 107.85 -59.24
CA ASP A 345 -19.96 109.17 -58.84
C ASP A 345 -19.14 110.30 -59.47
N ILE A 346 -17.81 110.18 -59.46
CA ILE A 346 -16.91 111.15 -60.11
C ILE A 346 -17.15 111.20 -61.61
N ASN A 347 -17.27 110.05 -62.27
CA ASN A 347 -17.55 109.98 -63.70
C ASN A 347 -18.92 110.58 -64.04
N GLY A 348 -19.93 110.37 -63.18
CA GLY A 348 -21.24 111.01 -63.28
C GLY A 348 -21.12 112.53 -63.21
N LEU A 349 -20.45 113.05 -62.17
CA LEU A 349 -20.20 114.49 -62.00
C LEU A 349 -19.44 115.10 -63.20
N LEU A 350 -18.40 114.43 -63.70
CA LEU A 350 -17.65 114.88 -64.89
C LEU A 350 -18.52 114.90 -66.14
N SER A 351 -19.39 113.90 -66.31
CA SER A 351 -20.35 113.84 -67.42
C SER A 351 -21.35 115.00 -67.33
N ASP A 352 -21.91 115.27 -66.15
CA ASP A 352 -22.81 116.40 -65.90
C ASP A 352 -22.12 117.75 -66.21
N ILE A 353 -20.84 117.92 -65.84
CA ILE A 353 -20.04 119.12 -66.16
C ILE A 353 -19.83 119.27 -67.67
N ILE A 354 -19.56 118.18 -68.40
CA ILE A 354 -19.40 118.20 -69.85
C ILE A 354 -20.73 118.58 -70.53
N GLU A 355 -21.86 118.07 -70.03
CA GLU A 355 -23.19 118.31 -70.59
C GLU A 355 -23.74 119.71 -70.25
N THR A 356 -23.44 120.25 -69.07
CA THR A 356 -23.85 121.62 -68.67
C THR A 356 -22.98 122.74 -69.24
N ARG A 357 -21.86 122.43 -69.91
CA ARG A 357 -21.02 123.43 -70.57
C ARG A 357 -21.60 123.79 -71.94
N ASP A 358 -22.16 124.99 -72.03
CA ASP A 358 -22.68 125.68 -73.23
C ASP A 358 -21.76 125.52 -74.48
N PRO A 359 -22.30 125.38 -75.71
CA PRO A 359 -21.54 124.99 -76.92
C PRO A 359 -20.77 126.17 -77.52
N MET A 360 -19.83 126.75 -76.76
CA MET A 360 -18.94 127.80 -77.23
C MET A 360 -17.53 127.28 -77.59
N ILE A 361 -17.28 125.97 -77.47
CA ILE A 361 -16.03 125.31 -77.86
C ILE A 361 -16.33 124.23 -78.92
N SER A 362 -16.76 124.65 -80.10
CA SER A 362 -16.55 123.87 -81.33
C SER A 362 -15.13 124.13 -81.82
N ILE A 363 -14.17 123.28 -81.44
CA ILE A 363 -12.87 123.23 -82.11
C ILE A 363 -13.05 122.33 -83.33
N THR A 364 -13.05 122.95 -84.52
CA THR A 364 -12.92 122.28 -85.80
C THR A 364 -11.51 121.69 -85.92
N ILE A 365 -11.41 120.38 -86.09
CA ILE A 365 -10.30 119.71 -86.79
C ILE A 365 -10.91 118.90 -87.92
#